data_AF-A0A3A9TRY0-F1
#
_entry.id   AF-A0A3A9TRY0-F1
#
_cell.length_a   1.000
_cell.length_b   1.000
_cell.length_c   1.000
_cell.angle_alpha   90.00
_cell.angle_beta   90.00
_cell.angle_gamma   90.00
#
_symmetry.space_group_name_H-M   'P 1'
#
loop_
_entity.id
_entity.type
_entity.pdbx_description
1 polymer ?
#
loop_
_entity_poly.entity_id
_entity_poly.type
_entity_poly.pdbx_seq_one_letter_code
_entity_poly.pdbx_strand_id
1 'polypeptide(L)'
;MEFNVMKKKTIEKTNNLIVKSPFVAAFAMIFALGFLASGTVCIAEENPDTASEVAPAPLEVAAPETNPEGQPQPEDAAAYAVSTPFAVTKFETPVTMYVTETINVRDGAGTEYNPIGKLGWGNCVSVTGTTDNGWYEIDYNGTVAYIISNYVSQDIPGIPYLFVGDSRTVQLQMAVGSNEKAYVAKVGEGYYWFKNTAMPQIQASAGAGTTMVINFGVNDLANASKYINLVNSNIDAWEAQGITVYYAAVTPVGDCSTVSNEQIEKFNARLQRELDPRIKWIDGYSFLKQNGFSASDGLHYNRSTYKNLYSYYMSVIGTDV
;
A
#
# COMPACT_ATOMS: atom_id res chain seq x y z
N MET A 1 47.77 57.40 -4.63
CA MET A 1 46.78 58.21 -3.88
C MET A 1 45.48 57.45 -3.91
N GLU A 2 44.97 57.07 -2.74
CA GLU A 2 43.71 56.34 -2.60
C GLU A 2 42.53 57.30 -2.80
N PHE A 3 41.41 56.81 -3.35
CA PHE A 3 40.13 57.48 -3.23
C PHE A 3 39.17 56.62 -2.41
N ASN A 4 38.77 57.20 -1.27
CA ASN A 4 38.00 56.57 -0.21
C ASN A 4 36.51 56.78 -0.49
N VAL A 5 35.71 55.71 -0.65
CA VAL A 5 34.26 55.81 -0.87
C VAL A 5 33.51 55.26 0.34
N MET A 6 32.63 56.09 0.89
CA MET A 6 31.99 55.89 2.18
C MET A 6 31.00 54.72 2.19
N LYS A 7 31.00 53.96 3.29
CA LYS A 7 29.91 53.05 3.65
C LYS A 7 28.65 53.86 3.98
N LYS A 8 27.51 53.57 3.33
CA LYS A 8 26.19 53.90 3.89
C LYS A 8 25.67 52.70 4.67
N LYS A 9 25.47 52.91 5.96
CA LYS A 9 24.84 51.97 6.90
C LYS A 9 23.49 52.58 7.29
N THR A 10 22.40 51.83 7.14
CA THR A 10 21.09 52.20 7.69
C THR A 10 20.58 51.02 8.50
N ILE A 11 20.08 51.27 9.71
CA ILE A 11 19.79 50.27 10.75
C ILE A 11 18.44 50.62 11.39
N GLU A 12 17.60 49.59 11.63
CA GLU A 12 16.42 49.57 12.55
C GLU A 12 15.21 50.47 12.18
N LYS A 13 13.95 50.30 12.66
CA LYS A 13 13.25 49.46 13.68
C LYS A 13 11.73 49.45 13.32
N THR A 14 10.81 48.54 13.69
CA THR A 14 10.78 47.30 14.52
C THR A 14 9.58 46.38 14.16
N ASN A 15 9.56 45.17 14.74
CA ASN A 15 8.49 44.17 14.91
C ASN A 15 7.01 44.64 15.03
N ASN A 16 6.06 43.78 14.62
CA ASN A 16 5.08 43.21 15.57
C ASN A 16 4.32 41.92 15.10
N LEU A 17 4.18 41.01 16.07
CA LEU A 17 3.18 39.93 16.30
C LEU A 17 2.68 38.98 15.18
N ILE A 18 3.21 37.75 15.24
CA ILE A 18 2.49 36.48 15.52
C ILE A 18 1.06 36.30 14.95
N VAL A 19 0.92 35.34 14.01
CA VAL A 19 -0.05 34.24 14.14
C VAL A 19 0.70 32.93 13.90
N LYS A 20 0.71 32.02 14.88
CA LYS A 20 1.18 30.64 14.70
C LYS A 20 0.02 29.82 14.12
N SER A 21 0.26 29.06 13.07
CA SER A 21 -0.63 27.96 12.66
C SER A 21 0.21 26.73 12.32
N PRO A 22 0.09 25.61 13.05
CA PRO A 22 0.80 24.38 12.73
C PRO A 22 0.00 23.59 11.70
N PHE A 23 0.45 23.57 10.44
CA PHE A 23 -0.05 22.58 9.50
C PHE A 23 0.79 21.29 9.59
N VAL A 24 0.07 20.18 9.73
CA VAL A 24 0.60 18.89 10.19
C VAL A 24 1.50 18.27 9.13
N ALA A 25 2.79 18.15 9.44
CA ALA A 25 3.72 17.30 8.71
C ALA A 25 3.56 15.85 9.21
N ALA A 26 2.62 15.11 8.64
CA ALA A 26 2.48 13.67 8.83
C ALA A 26 2.42 13.00 7.46
N PHE A 27 3.53 12.35 7.08
CA PHE A 27 3.59 11.10 6.31
C PHE A 27 5.07 10.72 6.10
N ALA A 28 5.68 10.20 7.16
CA ALA A 28 6.87 9.38 7.06
C ALA A 28 6.43 7.94 7.34
N MET A 29 6.08 7.18 6.30
CA MET A 29 5.87 5.74 6.45
C MET A 29 7.23 5.09 6.72
N ILE A 30 7.35 4.51 7.90
CA ILE A 30 8.56 3.85 8.38
C ILE A 30 8.59 2.44 7.79
N PHE A 31 9.37 2.22 6.74
CA PHE A 31 9.85 0.86 6.42
C PHE A 31 11.06 0.53 7.30
N ALA A 32 10.78 0.17 8.56
CA ALA A 32 11.77 -0.42 9.45
C ALA A 32 11.87 -1.93 9.18
N LEU A 33 12.52 -2.32 8.06
CA LEU A 33 13.07 -3.67 7.92
C LEU A 33 14.30 -3.81 8.82
N GLY A 34 14.04 -3.89 10.13
CA GLY A 34 15.02 -4.31 11.12
C GLY A 34 15.22 -5.82 11.02
N PHE A 35 16.34 -6.25 10.46
CA PHE A 35 16.78 -7.65 10.55
C PHE A 35 17.08 -7.99 12.01
N LEU A 36 16.15 -8.68 12.67
CA LEU A 36 16.41 -9.48 13.86
C LEU A 36 15.72 -10.82 13.69
N ALA A 37 16.47 -11.91 13.88
CA ALA A 37 15.89 -13.24 13.97
C ALA A 37 15.08 -13.37 15.27
N SER A 38 13.96 -14.09 15.19
CA SER A 38 12.97 -14.38 16.26
C SER A 38 11.80 -13.40 16.36
N GLY A 39 10.61 -13.86 15.92
CA GLY A 39 9.31 -13.38 16.40
C GLY A 39 8.78 -12.07 15.81
N THR A 40 8.42 -12.05 14.52
CA THR A 40 7.54 -11.02 13.98
C THR A 40 6.14 -11.16 14.57
N VAL A 41 5.71 -10.20 15.39
CA VAL A 41 4.33 -10.14 15.89
C VAL A 41 3.42 -9.67 14.76
N CYS A 42 2.46 -10.51 14.36
CA CYS A 42 1.38 -10.08 13.46
C CYS A 42 0.45 -9.14 14.22
N ILE A 43 0.44 -7.86 13.83
CA ILE A 43 -0.55 -6.87 14.26
C ILE A 43 -1.49 -6.68 13.07
N ALA A 44 -2.76 -7.05 13.20
CA ALA A 44 -3.76 -6.72 12.21
C ALA A 44 -4.02 -5.20 12.25
N GLU A 45 -3.86 -4.50 11.13
CA GLU A 45 -4.24 -3.09 11.05
C GLU A 45 -5.78 -2.98 11.07
N GLU A 46 -6.32 -2.15 11.97
CA GLU A 46 -7.75 -1.87 12.02
C GLU A 46 -8.21 -1.14 10.76
N ASN A 47 -9.23 -1.67 10.09
CA ASN A 47 -9.84 -1.04 8.93
C ASN A 47 -10.76 0.11 9.38
N PRO A 48 -10.51 1.38 9.03
CA PRO A 48 -11.17 2.54 9.64
C PRO A 48 -12.62 2.82 9.21
N ASP A 49 -13.27 1.90 8.50
CA ASP A 49 -14.56 2.12 7.81
C ASP A 49 -15.82 1.80 8.65
N THR A 50 -15.71 1.62 9.98
CA THR A 50 -16.87 1.38 10.87
C THR A 50 -17.12 2.52 11.86
N ALA A 51 -17.46 3.70 11.33
CA ALA A 51 -18.11 4.76 12.12
C ALA A 51 -19.62 4.74 11.86
N SER A 52 -20.41 4.22 12.81
CA SER A 52 -21.86 4.45 12.86
C SER A 52 -22.25 5.00 14.23
N GLU A 53 -22.92 6.14 14.19
CA GLU A 53 -23.24 7.03 15.30
C GLU A 53 -24.57 6.62 15.97
N VAL A 54 -24.58 6.39 17.28
CA VAL A 54 -25.81 6.46 18.10
C VAL A 54 -25.49 7.07 19.48
N ALA A 55 -26.11 8.22 19.77
CA ALA A 55 -26.06 8.89 21.06
C ALA A 55 -27.22 8.45 21.99
N PRO A 56 -27.16 8.70 23.32
CA PRO A 56 -27.85 7.87 24.32
C PRO A 56 -29.15 8.45 24.88
N ALA A 57 -29.96 7.59 25.53
CA ALA A 57 -30.91 7.97 26.58
C ALA A 57 -31.14 6.81 27.59
N PRO A 58 -31.46 7.09 28.88
CA PRO A 58 -31.40 6.10 29.97
C PRO A 58 -32.78 5.64 30.50
N LEU A 59 -32.80 4.73 31.48
CA LEU A 59 -33.62 4.82 32.72
C LEU A 59 -33.23 3.74 33.76
N GLU A 60 -33.44 4.05 35.04
CA GLU A 60 -33.14 3.22 36.22
C GLU A 60 -34.22 2.14 36.50
N VAL A 61 -33.95 1.18 37.41
CA VAL A 61 -34.54 1.14 38.78
C VAL A 61 -34.17 -0.15 39.56
N ALA A 62 -33.63 0.07 40.77
CA ALA A 62 -33.65 -0.72 42.02
C ALA A 62 -33.21 -2.21 42.10
N ALA A 63 -32.36 -2.47 43.11
CA ALA A 63 -32.19 -3.76 43.79
C ALA A 63 -33.29 -3.98 44.86
N PRO A 64 -33.32 -5.17 45.50
CA PRO A 64 -32.84 -5.17 46.90
C PRO A 64 -31.90 -6.34 47.26
N GLU A 65 -31.19 -6.17 48.36
CA GLU A 65 -30.21 -7.10 48.93
C GLU A 65 -30.85 -8.22 49.78
N THR A 66 -30.21 -9.41 49.82
CA THR A 66 -29.91 -10.14 51.09
C THR A 66 -28.79 -11.16 50.88
N ASN A 67 -27.73 -11.07 51.70
CA ASN A 67 -26.71 -12.12 51.93
C ASN A 67 -27.25 -13.09 53.04
N PRO A 68 -26.68 -14.30 53.32
CA PRO A 68 -25.26 -14.51 53.61
C PRO A 68 -24.57 -15.78 53.05
N GLU A 69 -23.30 -15.61 52.69
CA GLU A 69 -22.16 -16.50 52.96
C GLU A 69 -22.25 -18.01 52.67
N GLY A 70 -21.67 -18.40 51.53
CA GLY A 70 -21.06 -19.71 51.32
C GLY A 70 -19.81 -19.58 50.45
N GLN A 71 -18.62 -19.71 51.03
CA GLN A 71 -17.36 -19.70 50.27
C GLN A 71 -17.15 -21.03 49.52
N PRO A 72 -16.42 -21.01 48.39
CA PRO A 72 -16.59 -22.01 47.33
C PRO A 72 -15.90 -23.35 47.62
N GLN A 73 -16.57 -24.43 47.21
CA GLN A 73 -15.95 -25.74 46.98
C GLN A 73 -15.32 -25.73 45.58
N PRO A 74 -14.13 -26.32 45.35
CA PRO A 74 -13.52 -26.34 44.03
C PRO A 74 -14.29 -27.28 43.11
N GLU A 75 -15.15 -26.72 42.26
CA GLU A 75 -15.81 -27.45 41.19
C GLU A 75 -14.90 -27.53 39.95
N ASP A 76 -14.62 -28.77 39.58
CA ASP A 76 -13.73 -29.18 38.49
C ASP A 76 -14.13 -28.52 37.16
N ALA A 77 -13.21 -27.79 36.55
CA ALA A 77 -13.44 -27.05 35.31
C ALA A 77 -13.42 -27.99 34.09
N ALA A 78 -14.35 -28.93 34.05
CA ALA A 78 -14.62 -29.76 32.88
C ALA A 78 -15.07 -28.85 31.72
N ALA A 79 -14.21 -28.72 30.71
CA ALA A 79 -14.45 -27.84 29.57
C ALA A 79 -15.74 -28.24 28.83
N TYR A 80 -16.68 -27.30 28.71
CA TYR A 80 -17.84 -27.42 27.83
C TYR A 80 -17.36 -27.39 26.37
N ALA A 81 -17.05 -28.56 25.82
CA ALA A 81 -16.67 -28.70 24.42
C ALA A 81 -17.85 -28.29 23.53
N VAL A 82 -17.73 -27.13 22.88
CA VAL A 82 -18.70 -26.68 21.87
C VAL A 82 -18.64 -27.66 20.70
N SER A 83 -19.72 -28.42 20.51
CA SER A 83 -19.83 -29.41 19.43
C SER A 83 -20.02 -28.73 18.07
N THR A 84 -18.93 -28.32 17.44
CA THR A 84 -18.91 -27.86 16.04
C THR A 84 -19.21 -29.00 15.06
N PRO A 85 -19.79 -28.72 13.88
CA PRO A 85 -20.03 -29.74 12.85
C PRO A 85 -18.78 -30.12 12.05
N PHE A 86 -17.64 -29.47 12.34
CA PHE A 86 -16.32 -29.71 11.78
C PHE A 86 -15.34 -30.07 12.90
N ALA A 87 -14.31 -30.87 12.58
CA ALA A 87 -13.24 -31.21 13.51
C ALA A 87 -12.03 -30.29 13.32
N VAL A 88 -11.40 -29.85 14.42
CA VAL A 88 -10.16 -29.04 14.39
C VAL A 88 -8.97 -29.89 14.81
N THR A 89 -7.97 -30.00 13.93
CA THR A 89 -6.64 -30.52 14.25
C THR A 89 -5.72 -29.35 14.57
N LYS A 90 -5.39 -29.16 15.85
CA LYS A 90 -4.48 -28.11 16.34
C LYS A 90 -3.05 -28.39 15.89
N PHE A 91 -2.30 -27.33 15.61
CA PHE A 91 -0.85 -27.42 15.40
C PHE A 91 -0.11 -27.36 16.75
N GLU A 92 1.03 -28.05 16.87
CA GLU A 92 1.84 -28.07 18.10
C GLU A 92 2.35 -26.66 18.48
N THR A 93 2.65 -25.86 17.47
CA THR A 93 2.99 -24.44 17.56
C THR A 93 2.23 -23.68 16.48
N PRO A 94 1.68 -22.48 16.75
CA PRO A 94 1.05 -21.67 15.71
C PRO A 94 2.01 -21.35 14.57
N VAL A 95 1.50 -21.34 13.33
CA VAL A 95 2.27 -21.07 12.11
C VAL A 95 1.86 -19.71 11.57
N THR A 96 2.82 -18.79 11.42
CA THR A 96 2.57 -17.54 10.68
C THR A 96 2.37 -17.86 9.21
N MET A 97 1.22 -17.48 8.66
CA MET A 97 0.92 -17.55 7.22
C MET A 97 0.40 -16.21 6.72
N TYR A 98 0.33 -16.04 5.39
CA TYR A 98 -0.02 -14.81 4.71
C TYR A 98 -1.20 -15.01 3.78
N VAL A 99 -2.13 -14.06 3.82
CA VAL A 99 -3.34 -14.07 2.99
C VAL A 99 -3.00 -13.68 1.55
N THR A 100 -3.51 -14.42 0.56
CA THR A 100 -3.16 -14.25 -0.87
C THR A 100 -4.21 -13.50 -1.70
N GLU A 101 -5.37 -13.17 -1.12
CA GLU A 101 -6.43 -12.29 -1.66
C GLU A 101 -7.32 -11.77 -0.53
N THR A 102 -8.14 -10.74 -0.74
CA THR A 102 -9.03 -10.25 0.34
C THR A 102 -10.12 -11.27 0.74
N ILE A 103 -9.99 -11.87 1.93
CA ILE A 103 -10.89 -12.89 2.48
C ILE A 103 -11.68 -12.41 3.71
N ASN A 104 -12.79 -13.09 4.02
CA ASN A 104 -13.54 -12.89 5.26
C ASN A 104 -12.99 -13.78 6.38
N VAL A 105 -12.87 -13.21 7.58
CA VAL A 105 -12.65 -13.94 8.84
C VAL A 105 -14.02 -14.27 9.43
N ARG A 106 -14.25 -15.52 9.87
CA ARG A 106 -15.57 -16.00 10.32
C ARG A 106 -15.56 -16.61 11.72
N ASP A 107 -16.73 -16.62 12.36
CA ASP A 107 -16.97 -17.26 13.65
C ASP A 107 -17.09 -18.81 13.60
N GLY A 108 -17.03 -19.39 12.39
CA GLY A 108 -16.93 -20.84 12.18
C GLY A 108 -16.39 -21.20 10.79
N ALA A 109 -15.98 -22.46 10.65
CA ALA A 109 -15.35 -23.00 9.44
C ALA A 109 -16.38 -23.35 8.36
N GLY A 110 -16.92 -22.33 7.69
CA GLY A 110 -17.89 -22.50 6.60
C GLY A 110 -18.39 -21.15 6.06
N THR A 111 -19.00 -21.15 4.87
CA THR A 111 -19.51 -19.92 4.26
C THR A 111 -20.84 -19.45 4.85
N GLU A 112 -21.52 -20.33 5.58
CA GLU A 112 -22.74 -20.15 6.35
C GLU A 112 -22.55 -19.43 7.69
N TYR A 113 -21.32 -19.40 8.20
CA TYR A 113 -20.93 -18.72 9.45
C TYR A 113 -20.78 -17.21 9.28
N ASN A 114 -20.93 -16.42 10.34
CA ASN A 114 -20.92 -14.96 10.23
C ASN A 114 -19.51 -14.44 9.92
N PRO A 115 -19.35 -13.48 9.00
CA PRO A 115 -18.11 -12.75 8.86
C PRO A 115 -17.95 -11.78 10.05
N ILE A 116 -16.90 -11.98 10.85
CA ILE A 116 -16.53 -11.16 12.00
C ILE A 116 -15.37 -10.19 11.69
N GLY A 117 -14.76 -10.33 10.52
CA GLY A 117 -13.69 -9.46 10.06
C GLY A 117 -13.31 -9.72 8.62
N LYS A 118 -12.28 -9.02 8.13
CA LYS A 118 -11.64 -9.27 6.85
C LYS A 118 -10.13 -9.21 7.00
N LEU A 119 -9.44 -9.94 6.14
CA LEU A 119 -8.00 -9.85 5.95
C LEU A 119 -7.78 -9.52 4.48
N GLY A 120 -7.03 -8.46 4.21
CA GLY A 120 -6.57 -8.13 2.88
C GLY A 120 -5.39 -9.00 2.47
N TRP A 121 -5.08 -8.97 1.17
CA TRP A 121 -3.84 -9.49 0.63
C TRP A 121 -2.62 -9.08 1.50
N GLY A 122 -1.73 -10.03 1.76
CA GLY A 122 -0.47 -9.81 2.49
C GLY A 122 -0.58 -9.68 4.00
N ASN A 123 -1.80 -9.61 4.56
CA ASN A 123 -1.97 -9.68 6.01
C ASN A 123 -1.46 -11.03 6.54
N CYS A 124 -0.65 -10.99 7.60
CA CYS A 124 -0.18 -12.20 8.26
C CYS A 124 -1.13 -12.63 9.39
N VAL A 125 -1.27 -13.94 9.56
CA VAL A 125 -2.16 -14.58 10.53
C VAL A 125 -1.40 -15.65 11.32
N SER A 126 -1.75 -15.80 12.59
CA SER A 126 -1.29 -16.90 13.44
C SER A 126 -2.26 -18.08 13.27
N VAL A 127 -1.87 -19.07 12.45
CA VAL A 127 -2.68 -20.27 12.20
C VAL A 127 -2.45 -21.28 13.33
N THR A 128 -3.51 -21.57 14.09
CA THR A 128 -3.48 -22.44 15.28
C THR A 128 -3.93 -23.88 14.99
N GLY A 129 -4.55 -24.11 13.83
CA GLY A 129 -4.93 -25.46 13.38
C GLY A 129 -5.56 -25.49 12.00
N THR A 130 -5.86 -26.70 11.54
CA THR A 130 -6.62 -26.97 10.31
C THR A 130 -7.92 -27.71 10.65
N THR A 131 -8.95 -27.47 9.85
CA THR A 131 -10.21 -28.22 9.92
C THR A 131 -10.22 -29.37 8.92
N ASP A 132 -11.17 -30.30 9.09
CA ASP A 132 -11.45 -31.38 8.15
C ASP A 132 -12.23 -30.94 6.89
N ASN A 133 -12.70 -29.68 6.84
CA ASN A 133 -13.50 -29.13 5.75
C ASN A 133 -12.84 -27.96 4.98
N GLY A 134 -11.52 -27.78 5.08
CA GLY A 134 -10.75 -26.85 4.22
C GLY A 134 -10.61 -25.42 4.75
N TRP A 135 -10.77 -25.22 6.06
CA TRP A 135 -10.52 -23.95 6.74
C TRP A 135 -9.33 -24.06 7.70
N TYR A 136 -8.59 -22.98 7.84
CA TYR A 136 -7.68 -22.77 8.95
C TYR A 136 -8.40 -22.15 10.14
N GLU A 137 -8.06 -22.63 11.33
CA GLU A 137 -8.33 -21.93 12.58
C GLU A 137 -7.19 -20.96 12.86
N ILE A 138 -7.52 -19.73 13.26
CA ILE A 138 -6.56 -18.67 13.56
C ILE A 138 -6.85 -18.04 14.94
N ASP A 139 -5.80 -17.47 15.52
CA ASP A 139 -5.93 -16.42 16.54
C ASP A 139 -6.16 -15.07 15.83
N TYR A 140 -7.37 -14.53 15.98
CA TYR A 140 -7.76 -13.21 15.49
C TYR A 140 -8.03 -12.28 16.67
N ASN A 141 -7.02 -11.49 17.04
CA ASN A 141 -7.07 -10.53 18.15
C ASN A 141 -7.49 -11.17 19.49
N GLY A 142 -6.99 -12.37 19.80
CA GLY A 142 -7.32 -13.12 21.02
C GLY A 142 -8.62 -13.94 20.92
N THR A 143 -9.27 -13.97 19.76
CA THR A 143 -10.50 -14.73 19.50
C THR A 143 -10.22 -15.85 18.50
N VAL A 144 -10.75 -17.05 18.76
CA VAL A 144 -10.70 -18.16 17.80
C VAL A 144 -11.60 -17.82 16.61
N ALA A 145 -11.03 -17.81 15.42
CA ALA A 145 -11.73 -17.51 14.18
C ALA A 145 -11.26 -18.43 13.04
N TYR A 146 -11.96 -18.38 11.91
CA TYR A 146 -11.72 -19.27 10.78
C TYR A 146 -11.56 -18.52 9.45
N ILE A 147 -10.64 -18.99 8.62
CA ILE A 147 -10.38 -18.50 7.26
C ILE A 147 -10.24 -19.68 6.29
N ILE A 148 -10.66 -19.49 5.04
CA ILE A 148 -10.59 -20.53 4.01
C ILE A 148 -9.12 -20.81 3.63
N SER A 149 -8.68 -22.07 3.60
CA SER A 149 -7.25 -22.39 3.44
C SER A 149 -6.69 -22.09 2.06
N ASN A 150 -7.54 -22.05 1.03
CA ASN A 150 -7.13 -21.89 -0.38
C ASN A 150 -6.43 -20.55 -0.68
N TYR A 151 -6.60 -19.56 0.19
CA TYR A 151 -6.11 -18.20 0.01
C TYR A 151 -5.09 -17.79 1.07
N VAL A 152 -4.32 -18.77 1.55
CA VAL A 152 -3.35 -18.63 2.63
C VAL A 152 -2.07 -19.39 2.27
N SER A 153 -0.92 -18.76 2.44
CA SER A 153 0.40 -19.27 2.06
C SER A 153 1.41 -19.14 3.20
N GLN A 154 2.34 -20.09 3.33
CA GLN A 154 3.47 -19.95 4.27
C GLN A 154 4.50 -18.94 3.76
N ASP A 155 4.70 -18.88 2.45
CA ASP A 155 5.49 -17.82 1.81
C ASP A 155 4.68 -16.53 1.76
N ILE A 156 5.35 -15.40 1.97
CA ILE A 156 4.79 -14.07 1.68
C ILE A 156 4.47 -14.05 0.18
N PRO A 157 3.20 -13.91 -0.24
CA PRO A 157 2.89 -13.75 -1.66
C PRO A 157 3.59 -12.50 -2.19
N GLY A 158 3.98 -12.48 -3.48
CA GLY A 158 4.49 -11.25 -4.09
C GLY A 158 3.36 -10.21 -4.22
N ILE A 159 3.59 -8.97 -3.77
CA ILE A 159 2.63 -7.86 -3.88
C ILE A 159 2.02 -7.83 -5.29
N PRO A 160 0.69 -7.92 -5.47
CA PRO A 160 0.13 -8.20 -6.78
C PRO A 160 0.34 -6.98 -7.69
N TYR A 161 0.36 -5.78 -7.11
CA TYR A 161 0.74 -4.55 -7.78
C TYR A 161 1.81 -3.78 -6.99
N LEU A 162 2.93 -3.48 -7.64
CA LEU A 162 3.96 -2.55 -7.17
C LEU A 162 3.99 -1.33 -8.08
N PHE A 163 3.62 -0.17 -7.56
CA PHE A 163 3.78 1.10 -8.29
C PHE A 163 5.07 1.79 -7.89
N VAL A 164 5.95 2.07 -8.86
CA VAL A 164 7.22 2.76 -8.64
C VAL A 164 7.21 4.07 -9.42
N GLY A 165 7.54 5.21 -8.79
CA GLY A 165 7.53 6.46 -9.54
C GLY A 165 7.82 7.75 -8.79
N ASP A 166 7.53 8.85 -9.48
CA ASP A 166 7.70 10.21 -8.97
C ASP A 166 6.42 10.76 -8.28
N SER A 167 6.25 12.09 -8.25
CA SER A 167 5.09 12.74 -7.63
C SER A 167 3.75 12.30 -8.20
N ARG A 168 3.70 11.89 -9.47
CA ARG A 168 2.48 11.40 -10.11
C ARG A 168 2.03 10.06 -9.54
N THR A 169 2.99 9.18 -9.22
CA THR A 169 2.70 7.90 -8.56
C THR A 169 2.31 8.07 -7.09
N VAL A 170 2.91 9.03 -6.38
CA VAL A 170 2.46 9.39 -5.01
C VAL A 170 1.01 9.88 -5.02
N GLN A 171 0.61 10.68 -6.01
CA GLN A 171 -0.78 11.15 -6.07
C GLN A 171 -1.76 10.10 -6.60
N LEU A 172 -1.30 9.15 -7.43
CA LEU A 172 -2.05 7.95 -7.77
C LEU A 172 -2.42 7.18 -6.48
N GLN A 173 -1.44 6.93 -5.60
CA GLN A 173 -1.65 6.33 -4.28
C GLN A 173 -2.70 7.09 -3.46
N MET A 174 -2.56 8.41 -3.32
CA MET A 174 -3.52 9.25 -2.59
C MET A 174 -4.93 9.20 -3.18
N ALA A 175 -5.06 8.94 -4.49
CA ALA A 175 -6.36 8.88 -5.16
C ALA A 175 -7.09 7.54 -4.96
N VAL A 176 -6.35 6.42 -5.00
CA VAL A 176 -6.90 5.05 -5.07
C VAL A 176 -6.65 4.17 -3.83
N GLY A 177 -5.73 4.55 -2.95
CA GLY A 177 -5.37 3.78 -1.76
C GLY A 177 -4.28 2.72 -1.99
N SER A 178 -3.92 2.03 -0.90
CA SER A 178 -2.80 1.07 -0.85
C SER A 178 -3.22 -0.40 -0.68
N ASN A 179 -4.51 -0.70 -0.56
CA ASN A 179 -4.96 -2.08 -0.28
C ASN A 179 -4.52 -3.00 -1.42
N GLU A 180 -3.79 -4.06 -1.11
CA GLU A 180 -3.18 -4.99 -2.09
C GLU A 180 -2.18 -4.30 -3.06
N LYS A 181 -1.61 -3.15 -2.71
CA LYS A 181 -0.64 -2.39 -3.54
C LYS A 181 0.51 -1.84 -2.69
N ALA A 182 1.74 -2.01 -3.13
CA ALA A 182 2.85 -1.23 -2.58
C ALA A 182 3.19 -0.04 -3.50
N TYR A 183 3.72 1.02 -2.89
CA TYR A 183 4.16 2.22 -3.58
C TYR A 183 5.59 2.56 -3.20
N VAL A 184 6.50 2.44 -4.15
CA VAL A 184 7.90 2.90 -4.05
C VAL A 184 8.00 4.20 -4.83
N ALA A 185 7.47 5.28 -4.24
CA ALA A 185 7.33 6.56 -4.92
C ALA A 185 7.64 7.75 -4.03
N LYS A 186 8.13 8.84 -4.64
CA LYS A 186 8.49 10.07 -3.91
C LYS A 186 8.34 11.33 -4.76
N VAL A 187 7.81 12.39 -4.15
CA VAL A 187 7.52 13.68 -4.80
C VAL A 187 8.80 14.38 -5.26
N GLY A 188 8.80 14.86 -6.51
CA GLY A 188 9.88 15.67 -7.09
C GLY A 188 11.13 14.89 -7.50
N GLU A 189 11.13 13.57 -7.37
CA GLU A 189 12.28 12.72 -7.66
C GLU A 189 12.36 12.28 -9.13
N GLY A 190 13.56 11.90 -9.56
CA GLY A 190 13.86 11.44 -10.92
C GLY A 190 14.85 10.27 -10.94
N TYR A 191 15.64 10.17 -12.02
CA TYR A 191 16.48 9.01 -12.29
C TYR A 191 17.43 8.63 -11.15
N TYR A 192 18.02 9.63 -10.47
CA TYR A 192 18.99 9.39 -9.40
C TYR A 192 18.34 8.69 -8.19
N TRP A 193 17.13 9.08 -7.82
CA TRP A 193 16.40 8.43 -6.73
C TRP A 193 15.88 7.05 -7.13
N PHE A 194 15.37 6.91 -8.37
CA PHE A 194 14.98 5.62 -8.90
C PHE A 194 16.13 4.61 -8.81
N LYS A 195 17.32 4.98 -9.32
CA LYS A 195 18.51 4.13 -9.26
C LYS A 195 18.96 3.79 -7.83
N ASN A 196 19.10 4.80 -6.96
CA ASN A 196 19.86 4.65 -5.72
C ASN A 196 19.00 4.41 -4.46
N THR A 197 17.67 4.58 -4.56
CA THR A 197 16.76 4.44 -3.40
C THR A 197 15.56 3.55 -3.71
N ALA A 198 14.93 3.70 -4.87
CA ALA A 198 13.82 2.83 -5.24
C ALA A 198 14.26 1.40 -5.56
N MET A 199 15.38 1.20 -6.28
CA MET A 199 15.87 -0.14 -6.64
C MET A 199 16.04 -1.09 -5.43
N PRO A 200 16.70 -0.70 -4.31
CA PRO A 200 16.73 -1.53 -3.10
C PRO A 200 15.35 -1.79 -2.48
N GLN A 201 14.42 -0.83 -2.56
CA GLN A 201 13.06 -0.98 -2.03
C GLN A 201 12.21 -1.93 -2.87
N ILE A 202 12.36 -1.91 -4.20
CA ILE A 202 11.77 -2.89 -5.13
C ILE A 202 12.25 -4.30 -4.74
N GLN A 203 13.56 -4.51 -4.58
CA GLN A 203 14.13 -5.80 -4.19
C GLN A 203 13.62 -6.31 -2.83
N ALA A 204 13.28 -5.40 -1.91
CA ALA A 204 12.72 -5.76 -0.60
C ALA A 204 11.20 -5.98 -0.60
N SER A 205 10.49 -5.61 -1.68
CA SER A 205 9.02 -5.56 -1.72
C SER A 205 8.40 -6.46 -2.79
N ALA A 206 9.08 -6.68 -3.93
CA ALA A 206 8.59 -7.46 -5.07
C ALA A 206 9.14 -8.90 -5.06
N GLY A 207 8.37 -9.82 -5.63
CA GLY A 207 8.76 -11.21 -5.80
C GLY A 207 7.84 -11.95 -6.78
N ALA A 208 7.74 -13.27 -6.63
CA ALA A 208 6.98 -14.11 -7.54
C ALA A 208 5.49 -13.71 -7.56
N GLY A 209 4.98 -13.44 -8.76
CA GLY A 209 3.59 -12.98 -8.97
C GLY A 209 3.41 -11.46 -8.92
N THR A 210 4.44 -10.68 -8.58
CA THR A 210 4.31 -9.21 -8.57
C THR A 210 4.16 -8.62 -9.97
N THR A 211 3.13 -7.81 -10.19
CA THR A 211 3.07 -6.89 -11.33
C THR A 211 3.62 -5.52 -10.95
N MET A 212 4.79 -5.17 -11.46
CA MET A 212 5.42 -3.87 -11.22
C MET A 212 5.09 -2.89 -12.35
N VAL A 213 4.64 -1.68 -11.98
CA VAL A 213 4.36 -0.56 -12.89
C VAL A 213 5.30 0.60 -12.58
N ILE A 214 6.20 0.90 -13.50
CA ILE A 214 7.17 2.00 -13.38
C ILE A 214 6.59 3.24 -14.07
N ASN A 215 6.51 4.37 -13.38
CA ASN A 215 6.15 5.67 -13.94
C ASN A 215 7.09 6.77 -13.42
N PHE A 216 8.13 7.04 -14.22
CA PHE A 216 9.12 8.08 -13.95
C PHE A 216 9.45 8.85 -15.23
N GLY A 217 9.96 10.06 -15.02
CA GLY A 217 10.75 10.80 -15.99
C GLY A 217 10.28 12.23 -16.20
N VAL A 218 9.11 12.60 -15.66
CA VAL A 218 8.54 13.94 -15.87
C VAL A 218 9.46 15.04 -15.32
N ASN A 219 10.20 14.76 -14.24
CA ASN A 219 11.12 15.71 -13.61
C ASN A 219 12.45 15.86 -14.36
N ASP A 220 12.82 14.92 -15.24
CA ASP A 220 14.16 14.86 -15.83
C ASP A 220 14.22 14.16 -17.21
N LEU A 221 13.27 14.46 -18.11
CA LEU A 221 13.11 13.86 -19.45
C LEU A 221 14.39 13.77 -20.31
N ALA A 222 15.42 14.60 -20.07
CA ALA A 222 16.73 14.46 -20.72
C ALA A 222 17.44 13.12 -20.40
N ASN A 223 17.05 12.44 -19.31
CA ASN A 223 17.63 11.19 -18.83
C ASN A 223 17.05 9.91 -19.47
N ALA A 224 16.27 9.99 -20.56
CA ALA A 224 15.65 8.83 -21.23
C ALA A 224 16.61 7.62 -21.40
N SER A 225 17.82 7.83 -21.94
CA SER A 225 18.81 6.75 -22.10
C SER A 225 19.23 6.09 -20.78
N LYS A 226 19.24 6.84 -19.67
CA LYS A 226 19.60 6.32 -18.35
C LYS A 226 18.48 5.47 -17.78
N TYR A 227 17.23 5.89 -17.94
CA TYR A 227 16.06 5.09 -17.59
C TYR A 227 16.02 3.78 -18.37
N ILE A 228 16.11 3.86 -19.70
CA ILE A 228 16.16 2.69 -20.59
C ILE A 228 17.26 1.71 -20.14
N ASN A 229 18.50 2.18 -20.01
CA ASN A 229 19.62 1.33 -19.61
C ASN A 229 19.41 0.69 -18.23
N LEU A 230 18.83 1.41 -17.27
CA LEU A 230 18.61 0.89 -15.92
C LEU A 230 17.50 -0.18 -15.88
N VAL A 231 16.38 0.02 -16.59
CA VAL A 231 15.29 -0.95 -16.61
C VAL A 231 15.72 -2.19 -17.42
N ASN A 232 16.34 -2.00 -18.59
CA ASN A 232 16.87 -3.10 -19.40
C ASN A 232 17.98 -3.88 -18.69
N SER A 233 18.79 -3.27 -17.82
CA SER A 233 19.83 -4.00 -17.07
C SER A 233 19.30 -4.82 -15.89
N ASN A 234 18.01 -4.69 -15.54
CA ASN A 234 17.40 -5.39 -14.40
C ASN A 234 16.28 -6.37 -14.80
N ILE A 235 15.81 -6.34 -16.05
CA ILE A 235 14.69 -7.18 -16.50
C ILE A 235 14.96 -8.68 -16.32
N ASP A 236 16.18 -9.16 -16.59
CA ASP A 236 16.56 -10.56 -16.37
C ASP A 236 16.43 -10.98 -14.88
N ALA A 237 16.80 -10.09 -13.96
CA ALA A 237 16.73 -10.34 -12.53
C ALA A 237 15.29 -10.30 -12.01
N TRP A 238 14.46 -9.40 -12.55
CA TRP A 238 13.04 -9.31 -12.21
C TRP A 238 12.24 -10.48 -12.77
N GLU A 239 12.48 -10.90 -14.02
CA GLU A 239 11.84 -12.07 -14.62
C GLU A 239 12.23 -13.36 -13.89
N ALA A 240 13.51 -13.51 -13.50
CA ALA A 240 13.97 -14.62 -12.67
C ALA A 240 13.35 -14.65 -11.26
N GLN A 241 12.87 -13.50 -10.77
CA GLN A 241 12.10 -13.39 -9.52
C GLN A 241 10.58 -13.58 -9.72
N GLY A 242 10.12 -13.83 -10.96
CA GLY A 242 8.69 -13.97 -11.27
C GLY A 242 7.91 -12.65 -11.27
N ILE A 243 8.60 -11.53 -11.48
CA ILE A 243 8.00 -10.18 -11.54
C ILE A 243 7.63 -9.85 -12.99
N THR A 244 6.37 -9.49 -13.23
CA THR A 244 5.92 -8.93 -14.52
C THR A 244 6.15 -7.42 -14.51
N VAL A 245 6.83 -6.88 -15.52
CA VAL A 245 7.24 -5.45 -15.54
C VAL A 245 6.52 -4.67 -16.63
N TYR A 246 5.87 -3.58 -16.23
CA TYR A 246 5.30 -2.57 -17.11
C TYR A 246 6.03 -1.23 -16.93
N TYR A 247 6.26 -0.52 -18.03
CA TYR A 247 6.58 0.91 -18.01
C TYR A 247 5.36 1.69 -18.49
N ALA A 248 4.80 2.51 -17.61
CA ALA A 248 3.70 3.41 -17.94
C ALA A 248 4.25 4.73 -18.49
N ALA A 249 3.67 5.18 -19.61
CA ALA A 249 4.02 6.43 -20.27
C ALA A 249 4.05 7.62 -19.29
N VAL A 250 5.01 8.54 -19.47
CA VAL A 250 4.89 9.86 -18.84
C VAL A 250 3.65 10.52 -19.44
N THR A 251 2.65 10.80 -18.61
CA THR A 251 1.32 11.26 -19.03
C THR A 251 1.29 12.77 -19.36
N PRO A 252 0.25 13.31 -20.02
CA PRO A 252 0.30 14.66 -20.57
C PRO A 252 0.36 15.77 -19.51
N VAL A 253 0.73 16.97 -19.92
CA VAL A 253 0.65 18.18 -19.08
C VAL A 253 -0.37 19.16 -19.63
N GLY A 254 -1.00 19.92 -18.73
CA GLY A 254 -1.77 21.12 -19.08
C GLY A 254 -0.83 22.32 -19.23
N ASP A 255 -1.24 23.47 -18.69
CA ASP A 255 -0.40 24.68 -18.64
C ASP A 255 0.71 24.54 -17.59
N CYS A 256 1.71 23.70 -17.88
CA CYS A 256 2.87 23.46 -17.05
C CYS A 256 4.06 24.33 -17.48
N SER A 257 4.75 24.95 -16.52
CA SER A 257 5.88 25.85 -16.78
C SER A 257 7.25 25.17 -16.84
N THR A 258 7.36 23.92 -16.38
CA THR A 258 8.63 23.18 -16.27
C THR A 258 8.84 22.14 -17.38
N VAL A 259 7.75 21.66 -18.00
CA VAL A 259 7.73 20.54 -18.94
C VAL A 259 6.68 20.78 -20.02
N SER A 260 6.96 20.42 -21.27
CA SER A 260 5.99 20.43 -22.37
C SER A 260 5.59 19.03 -22.85
N ASN A 261 4.40 18.93 -23.45
CA ASN A 261 3.93 17.69 -24.08
C ASN A 261 4.87 17.20 -25.19
N GLU A 262 5.48 18.09 -25.98
CA GLU A 262 6.45 17.72 -27.02
C GLU A 262 7.71 17.03 -26.44
N GLN A 263 8.18 17.46 -25.27
CA GLN A 263 9.29 16.80 -24.57
C GLN A 263 8.88 15.41 -24.06
N ILE A 264 7.66 15.30 -23.53
CA ILE A 264 7.08 14.03 -23.05
C ILE A 264 6.90 13.04 -24.19
N GLU A 265 6.35 13.47 -25.33
CA GLU A 265 6.18 12.65 -26.54
C GLU A 265 7.53 12.11 -27.03
N LYS A 266 8.57 12.95 -27.09
CA LYS A 266 9.93 12.54 -27.45
C LYS A 266 10.54 11.56 -26.44
N PHE A 267 10.27 11.72 -25.15
CA PHE A 267 10.72 10.79 -24.11
C PHE A 267 10.04 9.42 -24.25
N ASN A 268 8.70 9.41 -24.30
CA ASN A 268 7.89 8.20 -24.42
C ASN A 268 8.25 7.42 -25.70
N ALA A 269 8.37 8.10 -26.85
CA ALA A 269 8.73 7.47 -28.12
C ALA A 269 10.15 6.87 -28.14
N ARG A 270 11.05 7.33 -27.25
CA ARG A 270 12.34 6.68 -27.03
C ARG A 270 12.21 5.44 -26.16
N LEU A 271 11.54 5.55 -25.02
CA LEU A 271 11.35 4.41 -24.10
C LEU A 271 10.63 3.25 -24.81
N GLN A 272 9.50 3.52 -25.47
CA GLN A 272 8.71 2.51 -26.17
C GLN A 272 9.48 1.78 -27.29
N ARG A 273 10.52 2.41 -27.86
CA ARG A 273 11.35 1.83 -28.92
C ARG A 273 12.60 1.11 -28.39
N GLU A 274 13.13 1.54 -27.26
CA GLU A 274 14.48 1.17 -26.78
C GLU A 274 14.47 0.35 -25.49
N LEU A 275 13.33 0.21 -24.81
CA LEU A 275 13.15 -0.76 -23.71
C LEU A 275 13.16 -2.20 -24.24
N ASP A 276 13.63 -3.15 -23.42
CA ASP A 276 13.55 -4.60 -23.69
C ASP A 276 12.08 -5.01 -23.93
N PRO A 277 11.78 -5.84 -24.96
CA PRO A 277 10.40 -6.18 -25.32
C PRO A 277 9.63 -6.96 -24.24
N ARG A 278 10.28 -7.51 -23.21
CA ARG A 278 9.61 -8.08 -22.02
C ARG A 278 8.99 -7.00 -21.12
N ILE A 279 9.46 -5.76 -21.22
CA ILE A 279 8.92 -4.62 -20.47
C ILE A 279 7.70 -4.09 -21.23
N LYS A 280 6.52 -4.41 -20.68
CA LYS A 280 5.24 -4.09 -21.31
C LYS A 280 4.95 -2.58 -21.24
N TRP A 281 4.35 -2.00 -22.27
CA TRP A 281 4.07 -0.56 -22.32
C TRP A 281 2.61 -0.25 -21.99
N ILE A 282 2.37 0.71 -21.08
CA ILE A 282 1.02 1.23 -20.79
C ILE A 282 0.91 2.68 -21.29
N ASP A 283 0.08 2.91 -22.32
CA ASP A 283 -0.09 4.22 -22.94
C ASP A 283 -1.12 5.10 -22.22
N GLY A 284 -0.78 5.46 -20.98
CA GLY A 284 -1.53 6.47 -20.21
C GLY A 284 -1.54 7.86 -20.87
N TYR A 285 -0.62 8.12 -21.81
CA TYR A 285 -0.54 9.40 -22.51
C TYR A 285 -1.72 9.55 -23.48
N SER A 286 -1.85 8.64 -24.44
CA SER A 286 -2.95 8.66 -25.42
C SER A 286 -4.31 8.51 -24.75
N PHE A 287 -4.42 7.68 -23.70
CA PHE A 287 -5.65 7.54 -22.92
C PHE A 287 -6.15 8.88 -22.36
N LEU A 288 -5.29 9.66 -21.68
CA LEU A 288 -5.67 10.96 -21.13
C LEU A 288 -5.83 12.05 -22.21
N LYS A 289 -5.12 11.96 -23.34
CA LYS A 289 -5.37 12.85 -24.50
C LYS A 289 -6.76 12.62 -25.10
N GLN A 290 -7.26 11.39 -25.12
CA GLN A 290 -8.57 11.04 -25.66
C GLN A 290 -9.72 11.32 -24.67
N ASN A 291 -9.54 10.99 -23.39
CA ASN A 291 -10.59 11.05 -22.37
C ASN A 291 -10.60 12.36 -21.58
N GLY A 292 -9.58 13.20 -21.77
CA GLY A 292 -9.38 14.43 -21.01
C GLY A 292 -8.76 14.20 -19.63
N PHE A 293 -8.21 15.28 -19.07
CA PHE A 293 -7.64 15.31 -17.73
C PHE A 293 -7.76 16.71 -17.13
N SER A 294 -7.61 16.83 -15.82
CA SER A 294 -7.60 18.12 -15.13
C SER A 294 -6.44 18.17 -14.14
N ALA A 295 -5.55 19.15 -14.30
CA ALA A 295 -4.43 19.44 -13.42
C ALA A 295 -4.44 20.93 -13.03
N SER A 296 -4.44 21.24 -11.74
CA SER A 296 -4.53 22.63 -11.25
C SER A 296 -3.23 23.43 -11.37
N ASP A 297 -2.08 22.73 -11.39
CA ASP A 297 -0.74 23.29 -11.60
C ASP A 297 -0.14 22.88 -12.96
N GLY A 298 -0.97 22.37 -13.86
CA GLY A 298 -0.57 21.83 -15.17
C GLY A 298 0.14 20.46 -15.13
N LEU A 299 0.61 19.98 -13.98
CA LEU A 299 1.46 18.77 -13.87
C LEU A 299 0.75 17.60 -13.15
N HIS A 300 0.00 17.93 -12.11
CA HIS A 300 -0.56 17.02 -11.11
C HIS A 300 -2.08 16.99 -11.21
N TYR A 301 -2.65 15.79 -11.40
CA TYR A 301 -4.07 15.69 -11.70
C TYR A 301 -4.99 15.76 -10.47
N ASN A 302 -6.28 16.03 -10.71
CA ASN A 302 -7.29 15.85 -9.67
C ASN A 302 -7.56 14.35 -9.39
N ARG A 303 -8.18 14.06 -8.24
CA ARG A 303 -8.46 12.68 -7.80
C ARG A 303 -9.26 11.85 -8.81
N SER A 304 -10.19 12.47 -9.54
CA SER A 304 -11.01 11.78 -10.55
C SER A 304 -10.17 11.30 -11.74
N THR A 305 -9.27 12.16 -12.23
CA THR A 305 -8.34 11.82 -13.32
C THR A 305 -7.42 10.68 -12.92
N TYR A 306 -6.83 10.70 -11.71
CA TYR A 306 -5.99 9.59 -11.23
C TYR A 306 -6.76 8.29 -11.07
N LYS A 307 -8.03 8.32 -10.60
CA LYS A 307 -8.88 7.13 -10.58
C LYS A 307 -9.12 6.57 -11.98
N ASN A 308 -9.44 7.42 -12.96
CA ASN A 308 -9.63 7.00 -14.35
C ASN A 308 -8.35 6.42 -14.97
N LEU A 309 -7.20 7.06 -14.72
CA LEU A 309 -5.89 6.58 -15.17
C LEU A 309 -5.53 5.23 -14.55
N TYR A 310 -5.77 5.06 -13.25
CA TYR A 310 -5.58 3.78 -12.56
C TYR A 310 -6.47 2.68 -13.14
N SER A 311 -7.78 2.95 -13.33
CA SER A 311 -8.69 1.97 -13.95
C SER A 311 -8.24 1.57 -15.36
N TYR A 312 -7.71 2.52 -16.14
CA TYR A 312 -7.09 2.21 -17.43
C TYR A 312 -5.85 1.32 -17.27
N TYR A 313 -4.91 1.64 -16.37
CA TYR A 313 -3.74 0.80 -16.10
C TYR A 313 -4.14 -0.63 -15.70
N MET A 314 -5.13 -0.79 -14.82
CA MET A 314 -5.66 -2.11 -14.44
C MET A 314 -6.35 -2.83 -15.59
N SER A 315 -7.03 -2.12 -16.49
CA SER A 315 -7.62 -2.74 -17.69
C SER A 315 -6.56 -3.29 -18.65
N VAL A 316 -5.43 -2.59 -18.83
CA VAL A 316 -4.31 -3.05 -19.68
C VAL A 316 -3.56 -4.22 -19.04
N ILE A 317 -3.39 -4.20 -17.72
CA ILE A 317 -2.74 -5.31 -16.99
C ILE A 317 -3.66 -6.54 -16.93
N GLY A 318 -4.98 -6.34 -16.82
CA GLY A 318 -5.99 -7.41 -16.78
C GLY A 318 -6.30 -8.06 -18.13
N THR A 319 -5.86 -7.49 -19.25
CA THR A 319 -5.93 -8.16 -20.57
C THR A 319 -4.75 -9.08 -20.87
N ASP A 320 -3.76 -9.11 -19.97
CA ASP A 320 -2.44 -9.71 -20.15
C ASP A 320 -2.22 -10.96 -19.27
N VAL A 321 -3.29 -11.42 -18.60
CA VAL A 321 -3.41 -12.62 -17.74
C VAL A 321 -4.46 -13.59 -18.30
#